data_AF-A0A2S9GGJ8-F1
#
_entry.id   AF-A0A2S9GGJ8-F1
#
_cell.length_a   1.000
_cell.length_b   1.000
_cell.length_c   1.000
_cell.angle_alpha   90.00
_cell.angle_beta   90.00
_cell.angle_gamma   90.00
#
_symmetry.space_group_name_H-M   'P 1'
#
loop_
_entity.id
_entity.type
_entity.pdbx_description
1 polymer ?
#
loop_
_entity_poly.entity_id
_entity_poly.type
_entity_poly.pdbx_seq_one_letter_code
_entity_poly.pdbx_strand_id
1 'polypeptide(L)'
;LVIDRTLAWLDRYVKGNENVETGPQFEYVDQNGVWYGDDEYPPTPSTPVVAERTDDRTIAYIPFIGGSGPNPLIITRGLIATLLG
;
A
#
# COMPACT_ATOMS: atom_id res chain seq x y z
N LEU A 1 18.41 -1.38 -7.00
CA LEU A 1 17.21 -2.20 -6.68
C LEU A 1 16.14 -2.11 -7.78
N VAL A 2 15.38 -1.01 -7.92
CA VAL A 2 14.30 -0.92 -8.95
C VAL A 2 14.84 -1.01 -10.39
N ILE A 3 15.95 -0.31 -10.68
CA ILE A 3 16.58 -0.34 -12.00
C ILE A 3 17.07 -1.76 -12.33
N ASP A 4 17.75 -2.44 -11.40
CA ASP A 4 18.26 -3.79 -11.60
C ASP A 4 17.13 -4.81 -11.84
N ARG A 5 16.01 -4.70 -11.09
CA ARG A 5 14.81 -5.52 -11.29
C ARG A 5 14.19 -5.28 -12.67
N THR A 6 14.12 -4.03 -13.10
CA THR A 6 13.58 -3.66 -14.41
C THR A 6 14.44 -4.25 -15.53
N LEU A 7 15.76 -4.19 -15.39
CA LEU A 7 16.68 -4.79 -16.35
C LEU A 7 16.59 -6.32 -16.36
N ALA A 8 16.46 -6.95 -15.20
CA ALA A 8 16.25 -8.41 -15.08
C ALA A 8 14.94 -8.85 -15.74
N TRP A 9 13.86 -8.09 -15.54
CA TRP A 9 12.58 -8.32 -16.20
C TRP A 9 12.70 -8.24 -17.73
N LEU A 10 13.37 -7.21 -18.24
CA LEU A 10 13.62 -7.07 -19.68
C LEU A 10 14.49 -8.22 -20.21
N ASP A 11 15.51 -8.64 -19.46
CA ASP A 11 16.35 -9.77 -19.86
C ASP A 11 15.55 -11.07 -19.97
N ARG A 12 14.65 -11.33 -19.01
CA ARG A 12 13.77 -12.49 -19.02
C ARG A 12 12.74 -12.44 -20.16
N TYR A 13 11.92 -11.40 -20.20
CA TYR A 13 10.73 -11.37 -21.07
C TYR A 13 10.97 -10.77 -22.46
N VAL A 14 11.95 -9.89 -22.62
CA VAL A 14 12.29 -9.28 -23.91
C VAL A 14 13.42 -10.02 -24.60
N LYS A 15 14.44 -10.48 -23.86
CA LYS A 15 15.56 -11.23 -24.43
C LYS A 15 15.40 -12.76 -24.32
N GLY A 16 14.40 -13.25 -23.59
CA GLY A 16 14.13 -14.69 -23.45
C GLY A 16 15.10 -15.42 -22.52
N ASN A 17 15.79 -14.71 -21.61
CA ASN A 17 16.71 -15.35 -20.67
C ASN A 17 15.95 -15.92 -19.47
N GLU A 18 15.62 -17.21 -19.53
CA GLU A 18 14.87 -17.89 -18.45
C GLU A 18 15.67 -18.12 -17.16
N ASN A 19 17.00 -17.90 -17.19
CA ASN A 19 17.88 -18.10 -16.02
C ASN A 19 17.99 -16.87 -15.11
N VAL A 20 17.23 -15.81 -15.40
CA VAL A 20 17.23 -14.57 -14.61
C VAL A 20 15.99 -14.52 -13.73
N GLU A 21 16.22 -14.30 -12.43
CA GLU A 21 15.16 -14.01 -11.47
C GLU A 21 14.73 -12.55 -11.56
N THR A 22 13.43 -12.33 -11.64
CA THR A 22 12.83 -10.99 -11.71
C THR A 22 12.41 -10.45 -10.34
N GLY A 23 12.63 -11.22 -9.28
CA GLY A 23 12.10 -10.95 -7.95
C GLY A 23 10.70 -11.55 -7.73
N PRO A 24 10.11 -11.31 -6.54
CA PRO A 24 8.81 -11.84 -6.15
C PRO A 24 7.68 -11.26 -7.00
N GLN A 25 6.52 -11.93 -7.02
CA GLN A 25 5.33 -11.48 -7.76
C GLN A 25 4.76 -10.17 -7.20
N PHE A 26 4.85 -9.99 -5.88
CA PHE A 26 4.32 -8.83 -5.15
C PHE A 26 5.36 -8.30 -4.15
N GLU A 27 5.49 -6.98 -4.05
CA GLU A 27 6.38 -6.30 -3.10
C GLU A 27 5.62 -5.20 -2.36
N TYR A 28 5.88 -5.01 -1.07
CA TYR A 28 5.28 -3.96 -0.25
C TYR A 28 6.25 -3.46 0.82
N VAL A 29 5.97 -2.26 1.35
CA VAL A 29 6.77 -1.61 2.39
C VAL A 29 5.89 -1.35 3.60
N ASP A 30 6.35 -1.72 4.79
CA ASP A 30 5.62 -1.43 6.02
C ASP A 30 5.80 0.02 6.50
N GLN A 31 5.09 0.41 7.55
CA GLN A 31 5.17 1.75 8.15
C GLN A 31 6.55 2.13 8.70
N ASN A 32 7.44 1.15 8.89
CA ASN A 32 8.81 1.35 9.35
C ASN A 32 9.81 1.44 8.19
N GLY A 33 9.35 1.33 6.94
CA GLY A 33 10.20 1.34 5.76
C GLY A 33 10.86 -0.02 5.47
N VAL A 34 10.40 -1.11 6.10
CA VAL A 34 10.92 -2.46 5.83
C VAL A 34 10.26 -3.01 4.57
N TRP A 35 11.08 -3.51 3.65
CA TRP A 35 10.64 -4.12 2.40
C TRP A 35 10.31 -5.59 2.59
N TYR A 36 9.17 -6.01 2.04
CA TYR A 36 8.71 -7.39 2.00
C TYR A 36 8.34 -7.77 0.57
N GLY A 37 8.40 -9.08 0.28
CA GLY A 37 7.99 -9.64 -0.99
C GLY A 37 7.28 -10.98 -0.79
N ASP A 38 6.32 -11.26 -1.65
CA ASP A 38 5.56 -12.52 -1.66
C ASP A 38 5.33 -12.98 -3.11
N ASP A 39 5.28 -14.29 -3.30
CA ASP A 39 5.01 -14.90 -4.60
C ASP A 39 3.51 -14.95 -4.92
N GLU A 40 2.64 -14.65 -3.95
CA GLU A 40 1.20 -14.59 -4.12
C GLU A 40 0.61 -13.26 -3.65
N TYR A 41 -0.47 -12.83 -4.33
CA TYR A 41 -1.30 -11.73 -3.87
C TYR A 41 -2.77 -12.17 -3.79
N PRO A 42 -3.46 -12.00 -2.65
CA PRO A 42 -2.96 -11.37 -1.41
C PRO A 42 -1.91 -12.25 -0.69
N PRO A 43 -0.96 -11.65 0.05
CA PRO A 43 0.03 -12.40 0.80
C PRO A 43 -0.65 -13.30 1.84
N THR A 44 0.04 -14.37 2.26
CA THR A 44 -0.50 -15.29 3.27
C THR A 44 -0.88 -14.50 4.53
N PRO A 45 -2.14 -14.54 4.99
CA PRO A 45 -2.57 -13.79 6.16
C PRO A 45 -1.75 -14.16 7.40
N SER A 46 -1.17 -13.17 8.07
CA SER A 46 -0.54 -13.35 9.36
C SER A 46 -1.57 -13.47 10.47
N THR A 47 -1.13 -13.86 11.67
CA THR A 47 -1.99 -13.86 12.86
C THR A 47 -2.50 -12.43 13.13
N PRO A 48 -3.82 -12.20 13.09
CA PRO A 48 -4.36 -10.88 13.35
C PRO A 48 -4.04 -10.42 14.77
N VAL A 49 -3.70 -9.14 14.93
CA VAL A 49 -3.68 -8.51 16.24
C VAL A 49 -5.12 -8.19 16.62
N VAL A 50 -5.66 -8.94 17.58
CA VAL A 50 -7.00 -8.68 18.13
C VAL A 50 -6.84 -7.92 19.43
N ALA A 51 -7.40 -6.72 19.50
CA ALA A 51 -7.48 -5.92 20.71
C ALA A 51 -8.94 -5.57 20.98
N GLU A 52 -9.41 -5.90 22.18
CA GLU A 52 -10.75 -5.56 22.65
C GLU A 52 -10.62 -4.68 23.88
N ARG A 53 -11.52 -3.71 24.02
CA ARG A 53 -11.68 -2.91 25.22
C ARG A 53 -13.13 -2.99 25.68
N THR A 54 -13.34 -3.28 26.96
CA THR A 54 -14.67 -3.48 27.55
C THR A 54 -15.27 -2.22 28.20
N ASP A 55 -14.49 -1.13 28.32
CA ASP A 55 -14.95 0.18 28.81
C ASP A 55 -15.14 1.23 27.69
N ASP A 56 -16.09 2.13 27.89
CA ASP A 56 -16.37 3.24 26.98
C ASP A 56 -15.25 4.29 27.03
N ARG A 57 -14.70 4.65 25.86
CA ARG A 57 -13.79 5.79 25.69
C ARG A 57 -14.03 6.45 24.34
N THR A 58 -13.84 7.76 24.32
CA THR A 58 -13.88 8.59 23.11
C THR A 58 -12.47 8.69 22.52
N ILE A 59 -12.31 8.27 21.26
CA ILE A 59 -11.14 8.63 20.46
C ILE A 59 -11.42 10.01 19.88
N ALA A 60 -10.64 11.01 20.28
CA ALA A 60 -10.75 12.35 19.69
C ALA A 60 -10.30 12.28 18.22
N TYR A 61 -11.23 12.49 17.29
CA TYR A 61 -10.90 12.72 15.90
C TYR A 61 -10.43 14.17 15.77
N ILE A 62 -9.12 14.39 15.76
CA ILE A 62 -8.53 15.69 15.47
C ILE A 62 -8.30 15.72 13.96
N PRO A 63 -9.06 16.51 13.18
CA PRO A 63 -8.81 16.64 11.75
C PRO A 63 -7.44 17.28 11.54
N PHE A 64 -6.43 16.45 11.33
CA PHE A 64 -5.08 16.87 10.98
C PHE A 64 -5.05 17.16 9.48
N ILE A 65 -4.57 18.35 9.10
CA ILE A 65 -4.43 18.80 7.71
C ILE A 65 -3.15 18.18 7.10
N GLY A 66 -3.03 16.85 7.17
CA GLY A 66 -1.83 16.14 6.73
C GLY A 66 -2.04 14.63 6.67
N GLY A 67 -2.12 14.09 5.46
CA GLY A 67 -2.28 12.67 5.17
C GLY A 67 -2.78 12.50 3.74
N SER A 68 -2.74 11.27 3.21
CA SER A 68 -3.25 10.91 1.88
C SER A 68 -4.79 10.83 1.82
N GLY A 69 -5.47 11.66 2.62
CA GLY A 69 -6.93 11.75 2.70
C GLY A 69 -7.51 12.76 1.70
N PRO A 70 -8.85 12.79 1.55
CA PRO A 70 -9.52 13.72 0.65
C PRO A 70 -9.18 15.17 0.99
N ASN A 71 -8.92 15.98 -0.04
CA ASN A 71 -8.55 17.38 0.09
C ASN A 71 -9.58 18.12 0.97
N PRO A 72 -9.17 18.74 2.09
CA PRO A 72 -10.10 19.39 3.03
C PRO A 72 -10.93 20.51 2.38
N LEU A 73 -10.50 21.06 1.24
CA LEU A 73 -11.28 21.99 0.44
C LEU A 73 -12.61 21.40 -0.07
N ILE A 74 -12.74 20.06 -0.14
CA ILE A 74 -13.98 19.38 -0.56
C ILE A 74 -15.17 19.74 0.36
N ILE A 75 -14.91 19.98 1.65
CA ILE A 75 -15.93 20.35 2.64
C ILE A 75 -16.58 21.70 2.29
N THR A 76 -15.84 22.58 1.61
CA THR A 76 -16.33 23.90 1.20
C THR A 76 -16.94 23.93 -0.21
N ARG A 77 -16.86 22.84 -0.99
CA ARG A 77 -17.29 22.80 -2.41
C ARG A 77 -18.68 22.19 -2.65
N GLY A 78 -19.38 21.77 -1.60
CA GLY A 78 -20.76 21.26 -1.68
C GLY A 78 -20.87 19.79 -2.09
N LEU A 79 -22.02 19.17 -1.75
CA LEU A 79 -22.26 17.72 -1.89
C LEU A 79 -22.13 17.17 -3.32
N ILE A 80 -22.45 17.98 -4.34
CA ILE A 80 -22.43 17.53 -5.74
C ILE A 80 -21.00 17.35 -6.26
N ALA A 81 -20.08 18.25 -5.92
CA ALA A 81 -18.66 18.11 -6.29
C ALA A 81 -18.00 16.91 -5.58
N THR A 82 -18.51 16.53 -4.39
CA THR A 82 -17.97 15.42 -3.60
C THR A 82 -18.27 14.04 -4.20
N LEU A 83 -19.35 13.90 -4.97
CA LEU A 83 -19.76 12.62 -5.57
C LEU A 83 -19.25 12.41 -7.00
N LEU A 84 -18.77 13.46 -7.68
CA LEU A 84 -18.41 13.42 -9.10
C LEU A 84 -16.90 13.57 -9.38
N GLY A 85 -16.09 13.90 -8.36
CA GLY A 85 -14.64 14.11 -8.49
C GLY A 85 -14.26 15.56 -8.75
#